data_AF-A0A970R9N2-F1
#
_entry.id   AF-A0A970R9N2-F1
#
_cell.length_a   1.000
_cell.length_b   1.000
_cell.length_c   1.000
_cell.angle_alpha   90.00
_cell.angle_beta   90.00
_cell.angle_gamma   90.00
#
_symmetry.space_group_name_H-M   'P 1'
#
loop_
_entity.id
_entity.type
_entity.pdbx_description
1 polymer ?
#
loop_
_entity_poly.entity_id
_entity_poly.type
_entity_poly.pdbx_seq_one_letter_code
_entity_poly.pdbx_strand_id
1 'polypeptide(L)'
;MEVQGLRSEIHDFINHADEKFLKMIYKIIKAHKNSIVVGYNADGSPITQEELKVRAKAASMRVKSGDYLTQEEVEKEIENW
;
A
#
# COMPACT_ATOMS: atom_id res chain seq x y z
N MET A 1 -5.00 18.26 -25.50
CA MET A 1 -6.15 17.34 -25.30
C MET A 1 -6.63 17.54 -23.88
N GLU A 2 -7.92 17.83 -23.67
CA GLU A 2 -8.45 17.97 -22.31
C GLU A 2 -8.55 16.60 -21.61
N VAL A 3 -8.50 16.59 -20.27
CA VAL A 3 -8.52 15.37 -19.43
C VAL A 3 -9.71 14.46 -19.78
N GLN A 4 -10.85 15.04 -20.16
CA GLN A 4 -12.04 14.27 -20.55
C GLN A 4 -11.85 13.52 -21.87
N GLY A 5 -11.22 14.15 -22.87
CA GLY A 5 -10.91 13.50 -24.15
C GLY A 5 -9.95 12.32 -23.96
N LEU A 6 -8.91 12.52 -23.15
CA LEU A 6 -7.94 11.46 -22.85
C LEU A 6 -8.58 10.26 -22.14
N ARG A 7 -9.52 10.49 -21.21
CA ARG A 7 -10.26 9.41 -20.55
C ARG A 7 -11.09 8.61 -21.54
N SER A 8 -11.78 9.28 -22.46
CA SER A 8 -12.62 8.64 -23.47
C SER A 8 -11.79 7.72 -24.37
N GLU A 9 -10.66 8.21 -24.89
CA GLU A 9 -9.79 7.41 -25.77
C GLU A 9 -9.21 6.18 -25.05
N ILE A 10 -8.78 6.33 -23.80
CA ILE A 10 -8.27 5.20 -23.00
C ILE A 10 -9.34 4.13 -22.80
N HIS A 11 -10.59 4.52 -22.54
CA HIS A 11 -11.68 3.56 -22.41
C HIS A 11 -11.95 2.79 -23.70
N ASP A 12 -11.92 3.47 -24.85
CA ASP A 12 -12.07 2.81 -26.15
C ASP A 12 -10.93 1.82 -26.43
N PHE A 13 -9.68 2.18 -26.10
CA PHE A 13 -8.55 1.24 -26.22
C PHE A 13 -8.73 0.02 -25.32
N ILE A 14 -9.21 0.19 -24.09
CA ILE A 14 -9.44 -0.92 -23.16
C ILE A 14 -10.55 -1.85 -23.68
N ASN A 15 -11.63 -1.29 -24.26
CA ASN A 15 -12.77 -2.07 -24.74
C ASN A 15 -12.44 -2.97 -25.94
N HIS A 16 -11.45 -2.59 -26.75
CA HIS A 16 -11.06 -3.32 -27.96
C HIS A 16 -9.73 -4.07 -27.82
N ALA A 17 -9.07 -3.99 -26.67
CA ALA A 17 -7.78 -4.62 -26.43
C ALA A 17 -7.90 -6.15 -26.24
N ASP A 18 -6.86 -6.86 -26.66
CA ASP A 18 -6.72 -8.27 -26.35
C ASP A 18 -6.32 -8.52 -24.88
N GLU A 19 -6.50 -9.75 -24.43
CA GLU A 19 -6.20 -10.15 -23.04
C GLU A 19 -4.72 -9.93 -22.66
N LYS A 20 -3.80 -10.10 -23.62
CA LYS A 20 -2.36 -9.97 -23.38
C LYS A 20 -2.01 -8.51 -23.08
N PHE A 21 -2.55 -7.59 -23.86
CA PHE A 21 -2.41 -6.15 -23.66
C PHE A 21 -3.05 -5.72 -22.34
N LEU A 22 -4.26 -6.18 -22.03
CA LEU A 22 -4.93 -5.88 -20.77
C LEU A 22 -4.11 -6.33 -19.55
N LYS A 23 -3.53 -7.55 -19.60
CA LYS A 23 -2.64 -8.05 -18.53
C LYS A 23 -1.37 -7.21 -18.39
N MET A 24 -0.81 -6.72 -19.49
CA MET A 24 0.36 -5.84 -19.45
C MET A 24 0.03 -4.49 -18.81
N ILE A 25 -1.02 -3.82 -19.27
CA ILE A 25 -1.48 -2.53 -18.72
C ILE A 25 -1.86 -2.66 -17.25
N TYR A 26 -2.55 -3.74 -16.86
CA TYR A 26 -2.86 -4.02 -15.47
C TYR A 26 -1.61 -4.06 -14.58
N LYS A 27 -0.54 -4.74 -15.02
CA LYS A 27 0.73 -4.81 -14.27
C LYS A 27 1.36 -3.42 -14.12
N ILE A 28 1.37 -2.61 -15.17
CA ILE A 28 1.91 -1.24 -15.16
C ILE A 28 1.13 -0.36 -14.18
N ILE A 29 -0.21 -0.35 -14.28
CA ILE A 29 -1.08 0.44 -13.39
C ILE A 29 -0.90 -0.01 -11.94
N LYS A 30 -0.81 -1.33 -11.70
CA LYS A 30 -0.62 -1.88 -10.35
C LYS A 30 0.74 -1.49 -9.77
N ALA A 31 1.80 -1.54 -10.57
CA ALA A 31 3.13 -1.08 -10.15
C ALA A 31 3.12 0.41 -9.77
N HIS A 32 2.44 1.24 -10.56
CA HIS A 32 2.33 2.68 -10.29
C HIS A 32 1.48 2.99 -9.03
N LYS A 33 0.41 2.23 -8.79
CA LYS A 33 -0.37 2.36 -7.54
C LYS A 33 0.46 1.97 -6.31
N ASN A 34 1.31 0.95 -6.44
CA ASN A 34 2.15 0.48 -5.35
C ASN A 34 3.35 1.39 -5.06
N SER A 35 3.67 2.35 -5.94
CA SER A 35 4.74 3.32 -5.71
C SER A 35 4.33 4.58 -4.94
N ILE A 36 3.07 4.67 -4.49
CA ILE A 36 2.62 5.82 -3.69
C ILE A 36 3.24 5.73 -2.29
N VAL A 37 4.24 6.58 -2.03
CA VAL A 37 4.86 6.75 -0.72
C VAL A 37 3.91 7.53 0.18
N VAL A 38 3.62 6.99 1.36
CA VAL A 38 2.69 7.55 2.37
C VAL A 38 3.38 7.89 3.70
N GLY A 39 4.67 7.59 3.83
CA GLY A 39 5.46 7.88 5.02
C GLY A 39 6.89 7.34 4.91
N TYR A 40 7.63 7.37 6.01
CA TYR A 40 9.00 6.87 6.10
C TYR A 40 9.19 6.10 7.42
N ASN A 41 10.05 5.08 7.40
CA ASN A 41 10.51 4.35 8.58
C ASN A 41 11.55 5.18 9.35
N ALA A 42 11.91 4.75 10.57
CA ALA A 42 12.88 5.44 11.41
C ALA A 42 14.30 5.50 10.79
N ASP A 43 14.62 4.57 9.89
CA ASP A 43 15.86 4.55 9.11
C ASP A 43 15.81 5.41 7.84
N GLY A 44 14.68 6.10 7.59
CA GLY A 44 14.46 6.94 6.42
C GLY A 44 14.01 6.19 5.17
N SER A 45 13.83 4.87 5.21
CA SER A 45 13.27 4.12 4.07
C SER A 45 11.78 4.45 3.84
N PRO A 46 11.31 4.56 2.58
CA PRO A 46 9.92 4.93 2.31
C PRO A 46 8.95 3.81 2.69
N ILE A 47 7.75 4.21 3.10
CA ILE A 47 6.60 3.32 3.32
C ILE A 47 5.60 3.58 2.21
N THR A 48 5.28 2.55 1.44
CA THR A 48 4.26 2.60 0.40
C THR A 48 2.86 2.41 0.97
N GLN A 49 1.85 2.85 0.23
CA GLN A 49 0.45 2.67 0.63
C GLN A 49 0.09 1.19 0.88
N GLU A 50 0.64 0.27 0.09
CA GLU A 50 0.36 -1.15 0.24
C GLU A 50 1.05 -1.74 1.48
N GLU A 51 2.31 -1.37 1.74
CA GLU A 51 3.01 -1.75 2.96
C GLU A 51 2.29 -1.26 4.21
N LEU A 52 1.77 -0.03 4.20
CA LEU A 52 0.97 0.49 5.32
C LEU A 52 -0.28 -0.35 5.57
N LYS A 53 -1.02 -0.75 4.51
CA LYS A 53 -2.20 -1.62 4.64
C LYS A 53 -1.83 -2.98 5.22
N VAL A 54 -0.73 -3.58 4.76
CA VAL A 54 -0.23 -4.86 5.29
C VAL A 54 0.15 -4.71 6.76
N ARG A 55 0.89 -3.66 7.12
CA ARG A 55 1.27 -3.36 8.50
C ARG A 55 0.07 -3.19 9.42
N ALA A 56 -0.96 -2.45 8.97
CA ALA A 56 -2.19 -2.24 9.74
C ALA A 56 -2.95 -3.56 9.98
N LYS A 57 -3.05 -4.42 8.96
CA LYS A 57 -3.67 -5.75 9.10
C LYS A 57 -2.89 -6.63 10.09
N ALA A 58 -1.56 -6.67 9.98
CA ALA A 58 -0.71 -7.41 10.89
C ALA A 58 -0.83 -6.92 12.33
N ALA A 59 -0.86 -5.60 12.55
CA ALA A 59 -1.07 -5.02 13.88
C ALA A 59 -2.42 -5.41 14.48
N SER A 60 -3.50 -5.37 13.68
CA SER A 60 -4.83 -5.81 14.12
C SER A 60 -4.86 -7.30 14.51
N MET A 61 -4.13 -8.15 13.77
CA MET A 61 -4.04 -9.58 14.09
C MET A 61 -3.28 -9.83 15.40
N ARG A 62 -2.16 -9.15 15.64
CA ARG A 62 -1.39 -9.25 16.89
C ARG A 62 -2.24 -8.89 18.11
N VAL A 63 -2.95 -7.76 18.04
CA VAL A 63 -3.87 -7.35 19.11
C VAL A 63 -4.94 -8.41 19.36
N LYS A 64 -5.53 -8.98 18.30
CA LYS A 64 -6.54 -10.04 18.43
C LYS A 64 -5.99 -11.34 19.00
N SER A 65 -4.73 -11.67 18.76
CA SER A 65 -4.08 -12.87 19.32
C SER A 65 -3.56 -12.68 20.75
N GLY A 66 -3.77 -11.51 21.37
CA GLY A 66 -3.23 -11.19 22.68
C GLY A 66 -1.74 -10.83 22.67
N ASP A 67 -1.15 -10.66 21.49
CA ASP A 67 0.25 -10.25 21.30
C ASP A 67 0.31 -8.71 21.29
N TYR A 68 0.07 -8.12 22.46
CA TYR A 68 0.17 -6.68 22.69
C TYR A 68 0.86 -6.41 24.03
N LEU A 69 1.49 -5.25 24.13
CA LEU A 69 2.01 -4.70 25.37
C LEU A 69 1.15 -3.50 25.77
N THR A 70 0.82 -3.43 27.04
CA THR A 70 0.23 -2.24 27.66
C THR A 70 1.31 -1.20 27.92
N GLN A 71 0.88 0.06 28.08
CA GLN A 71 1.78 1.16 28.42
C GLN A 71 2.57 0.88 29.70
N GLU A 72 1.93 0.31 30.73
CA GLU A 72 2.57 -0.04 32.01
C GLU A 72 3.65 -1.13 31.85
N GLU A 73 3.44 -2.09 30.95
CA GLU A 73 4.44 -3.13 30.66
C GLU A 73 5.64 -2.55 29.90
N VAL A 74 5.40 -1.63 28.95
CA VAL A 74 6.48 -0.92 28.25
C VAL A 74 7.32 -0.09 29.21
N GLU A 75 6.70 0.63 30.15
CA GLU A 75 7.41 1.44 31.15
C GLU A 75 8.34 0.57 32.02
N LYS A 76 7.89 -0.61 32.44
CA LYS A 76 8.71 -1.58 33.18
C LYS A 76 9.89 -2.13 32.37
N GLU A 77 9.72 -2.34 31.06
CA GLU A 77 10.82 -2.81 30.20
C GLU A 77 11.92 -1.75 30.05
N ILE A 78 11.53 -0.47 29.92
CA ILE A 78 12.45 0.65 29.76
C ILE A 78 13.33 0.84 31.01
N GLU A 79 12.84 0.53 32.21
CA GLU A 79 13.65 0.57 33.44
C GLU A 79 14.87 -0.34 33.39
N ASN A 80 14.87 -1.34 32.50
CA ASN A 80 15.93 -2.34 32.35
C ASN A 80 16.75 -2.19 31.04
N TRP A 81 16.51 -1.13 30.25
CA TRP A 81 17.28 -0.82 29.04
C TRP A 81 18.47 0.10 29.34
#